data_AF-A0A436BIG6-F1
#
_entry.id   AF-A0A436BIG6-F1
#
_cell.length_a   1.000
_cell.length_b   1.000
_cell.length_c   1.000
_cell.angle_alpha   90.00
_cell.angle_beta   90.00
_cell.angle_gamma   90.00
#
_symmetry.space_group_name_H-M   'P 1'
#
loop_
_entity.id
_entity.type
_entity.pdbx_description
1 polymer ?
#
loop_
_entity_poly.entity_id
_entity_poly.type
_entity_poly.pdbx_seq_one_letter_code
_entity_poly.pdbx_strand_id
1 'polypeptide(L)'
;MPHFIDRPFVNGKLMYVVANETTVGENFAERWNKEPQRATAFSAWHAKALADFENLAELEGLDRITKKLGDSYGKTVVARVMDARTEQVSGARASQKLFVTPMVGLTLTNSAAATAVPKNTYFGE
;
A
#
# COMPACT_ATOMS: atom_id res chain seq x y z
N MET A 1 11.59 -10.45 13.41
CA MET A 1 10.21 -10.88 13.73
C MET A 1 9.52 -9.69 14.39
N PRO A 2 8.22 -9.44 14.16
CA PRO A 2 7.54 -8.30 14.78
C PRO A 2 7.67 -8.31 16.31
N HIS A 3 7.80 -7.12 16.90
CA HIS A 3 8.08 -6.96 18.34
C HIS A 3 6.94 -7.44 19.25
N PHE A 4 5.71 -7.51 18.73
CA PHE A 4 4.54 -8.00 19.46
C PHE A 4 4.41 -9.53 19.47
N ILE A 5 5.34 -10.26 18.84
CA ILE A 5 5.35 -11.73 18.84
C ILE A 5 6.41 -12.22 19.82
N ASP A 6 5.96 -12.63 20.99
CA ASP A 6 6.82 -13.17 22.03
C ASP A 6 7.19 -14.63 21.75
N ARG A 7 8.37 -15.03 22.25
CA ARG A 7 8.90 -16.40 22.13
C ARG A 7 9.36 -16.97 23.47
N PRO A 8 8.47 -17.15 24.46
CA PRO A 8 8.85 -17.71 25.76
C PRO A 8 9.17 -19.20 25.66
N PHE A 9 9.97 -19.68 26.61
CA PHE A 9 10.21 -21.10 26.84
C PHE A 9 9.22 -21.62 27.89
N VAL A 10 8.30 -22.49 27.49
CA VAL A 10 7.23 -23.03 28.35
C VAL A 10 7.33 -24.55 28.33
N ASN A 11 7.43 -25.18 29.50
CA ASN A 11 7.52 -26.63 29.65
C ASN A 11 8.58 -27.30 28.74
N GLY A 12 9.76 -26.70 28.62
CA GLY A 12 10.84 -27.26 27.80
C GLY A 12 10.75 -26.97 26.30
N LYS A 13 9.75 -26.18 25.85
CA LYS A 13 9.53 -25.87 24.43
C LYS A 13 9.41 -24.37 24.19
N LEU A 14 10.00 -23.91 23.09
CA LEU A 14 9.81 -22.54 22.61
C LEU A 14 8.42 -22.39 22.00
N MET A 15 7.64 -21.42 22.47
CA MET A 15 6.26 -21.17 22.04
C MET A 15 6.16 -19.80 21.38
N TYR A 16 5.29 -19.65 20.39
CA TYR A 16 4.88 -18.36 19.85
C TYR A 16 3.70 -17.82 20.65
N VAL A 17 3.80 -16.57 21.09
CA VAL A 17 2.73 -15.87 21.80
C VAL A 17 2.44 -14.54 21.12
N VAL A 18 1.18 -14.35 20.73
CA VAL A 18 0.62 -13.06 20.32
C VAL A 18 -0.57 -12.83 21.23
N ALA A 19 -0.39 -12.00 22.25
CA ALA A 19 -1.44 -11.75 23.24
C ALA A 19 -2.63 -11.03 22.59
N ASN A 20 -3.85 -11.45 22.92
CA ASN A 20 -5.02 -10.65 22.60
C ASN A 20 -5.08 -9.45 23.56
N GLU A 21 -5.10 -8.23 23.01
CA GLU A 21 -5.23 -6.98 23.79
C GLU A 21 -6.57 -6.88 24.54
N THR A 22 -7.60 -7.60 24.10
CA THR A 22 -8.96 -7.54 24.64
C THR A 22 -9.30 -8.69 25.59
N THR A 23 -8.62 -9.83 25.48
CA THR A 23 -8.92 -11.05 26.25
C THR A 23 -7.66 -11.58 26.91
N VAL A 24 -7.55 -11.37 28.23
CA VAL A 24 -6.40 -11.82 29.03
C VAL A 24 -6.27 -13.34 28.97
N GLY A 25 -5.06 -13.81 28.67
CA GLY A 25 -4.72 -15.23 28.59
C GLY A 25 -4.97 -15.87 27.21
N GLU A 26 -5.60 -15.16 26.27
CA GLU A 26 -5.75 -15.65 24.90
C GLU A 26 -4.49 -15.39 24.06
N ASN A 27 -4.08 -16.41 23.30
CA ASN A 27 -2.93 -16.37 22.41
C ASN A 27 -3.37 -16.56 20.95
N PHE A 28 -3.31 -15.52 20.13
CA PHE A 28 -3.63 -15.58 18.70
C PHE A 28 -2.67 -16.46 17.89
N ALA A 29 -1.50 -16.78 18.43
CA ALA A 29 -0.55 -17.72 17.82
C ALA A 29 -0.73 -19.18 18.28
N GLU A 30 -1.83 -19.53 18.97
CA GLU A 30 -2.04 -20.91 19.47
C GLU A 30 -1.91 -21.96 18.36
N ARG A 31 -2.48 -21.69 17.18
CA ARG A 31 -2.38 -22.60 16.02
C ARG A 31 -0.94 -22.74 15.50
N TRP A 32 -0.09 -21.73 15.64
CA TRP A 32 1.31 -21.82 15.21
C TRP A 32 2.12 -22.78 16.09
N ASN A 33 1.76 -22.90 17.37
CA ASN A 33 2.40 -23.83 18.30
C ASN A 33 2.08 -25.30 18.00
N LYS A 34 0.90 -25.54 17.39
CA LYS A 34 0.43 -26.85 16.90
C LYS A 34 0.93 -27.13 15.48
N GLU A 35 1.00 -26.10 14.64
CA GLU A 35 1.37 -26.17 13.22
C GLU A 35 2.47 -25.14 12.89
N PRO A 36 3.76 -25.45 13.17
CA PRO A 36 4.86 -24.50 13.02
C PRO A 36 5.03 -23.93 11.62
N GLN A 37 4.60 -24.66 10.57
CA GLN A 37 4.61 -24.17 9.20
C GLN A 37 3.83 -22.86 9.01
N ARG A 38 2.81 -22.59 9.85
CA ARG A 38 2.04 -21.35 9.80
C ARG A 38 2.86 -20.14 10.25
N ALA A 39 3.70 -20.29 11.29
CA ALA A 39 4.60 -19.23 11.72
C ALA A 39 5.66 -18.92 10.64
N THR A 40 6.17 -19.95 9.98
CA THR A 40 7.10 -19.80 8.86
C THR A 40 6.44 -19.07 7.68
N ALA A 41 5.24 -19.49 7.28
CA ALA A 41 4.48 -18.86 6.21
C ALA A 41 4.15 -17.39 6.54
N PHE A 42 3.74 -17.10 7.78
CA PHE A 42 3.51 -15.73 8.23
C PHE A 42 4.80 -14.89 8.15
N SER A 43 5.93 -15.42 8.62
CA SER A 43 7.20 -14.71 8.60
C SER A 43 7.65 -14.37 7.17
N ALA A 44 7.46 -15.31 6.24
CA ALA A 44 7.74 -15.10 4.82
C ALA A 44 6.81 -14.03 4.20
N TRP A 45 5.51 -14.12 4.47
CA TRP A 45 4.53 -13.12 4.04
C TRP A 45 4.85 -11.73 4.60
N HIS A 46 5.16 -11.63 5.89
CA HIS A 46 5.46 -10.36 6.55
C HIS A 46 6.73 -9.71 5.98
N ALA A 47 7.79 -10.50 5.76
CA ALA A 47 9.02 -10.02 5.13
C ALA A 47 8.75 -9.49 3.71
N LYS A 48 7.93 -10.22 2.93
CA LYS A 48 7.52 -9.76 1.60
C LYS A 48 6.70 -8.48 1.68
N ALA A 49 5.76 -8.36 2.61
CA ALA A 49 4.93 -7.17 2.75
C ALA A 49 5.77 -5.92 3.08
N LEU A 50 6.72 -6.04 4.02
CA LEU A 50 7.67 -4.97 4.32
C LEU A 50 8.48 -4.55 3.09
N ALA A 51 9.08 -5.52 2.41
CA ALA A 51 9.86 -5.25 1.20
C ALA A 51 8.99 -4.59 0.11
N ASP A 52 7.73 -5.00 -0.04
CA ASP A 52 6.81 -4.37 -0.99
C ASP A 52 6.54 -2.90 -0.62
N PHE A 53 6.35 -2.57 0.67
CA PHE A 53 6.19 -1.18 1.12
C PHE A 53 7.46 -0.34 0.94
N GLU A 54 8.63 -0.87 1.31
CA GLU A 54 9.91 -0.17 1.20
C GLU A 54 10.25 0.14 -0.25
N ASN A 55 10.05 -0.82 -1.15
CA ASN A 55 10.30 -0.65 -2.58
C ASN A 55 9.40 0.41 -3.23
N LEU A 56 8.22 0.73 -2.67
CA LEU A 56 7.33 1.75 -3.25
C LEU A 56 7.95 3.16 -3.20
N ALA A 57 8.77 3.45 -2.19
CA ALA A 57 9.40 4.76 -2.04
C ALA A 57 10.40 5.08 -3.17
N GLU A 58 10.94 4.05 -3.81
CA GLU A 58 11.95 4.17 -4.87
C GLU A 58 11.35 4.14 -6.29
N LEU A 59 10.03 3.98 -6.41
CA LEU A 59 9.39 3.90 -7.73
C LEU A 59 9.08 5.27 -8.29
N GLU A 60 9.59 5.50 -9.50
CA GLU A 60 9.24 6.65 -10.32
C GLU A 60 8.47 6.21 -11.56
N GLY A 61 7.45 6.99 -11.93
CA GLY A 61 6.57 6.72 -13.06
C GLY A 61 5.29 5.98 -12.66
N LEU A 62 4.14 6.53 -13.11
CA LEU A 62 2.82 5.98 -12.76
C LEU A 62 2.60 4.56 -13.30
N ASP A 63 3.20 4.22 -14.44
CA ASP A 63 3.17 2.88 -15.03
C ASP A 63 3.89 1.86 -14.15
N ARG A 64 5.10 2.20 -13.67
CA ARG A 64 5.90 1.35 -12.78
C ARG A 64 5.23 1.19 -11.42
N ILE A 65 4.70 2.29 -10.87
CA ILE A 65 3.94 2.29 -9.62
C ILE A 65 2.70 1.38 -9.76
N THR A 66 1.89 1.57 -10.81
CA THR A 66 0.67 0.78 -11.03
C THR A 66 0.98 -0.70 -11.16
N LYS A 67 2.01 -1.05 -11.95
CA LYS A 67 2.42 -2.44 -12.14
C LYS A 67 2.87 -3.07 -10.82
N LYS A 68 3.79 -2.43 -10.10
CA LYS A 68 4.34 -2.97 -8.85
C LYS A 68 3.26 -3.11 -7.77
N LEU A 69 2.41 -2.10 -7.62
CA LEU A 69 1.26 -2.18 -6.72
C LEU A 69 0.34 -3.33 -7.13
N GLY A 70 0.05 -3.50 -8.42
CA GLY A 70 -0.81 -4.57 -8.93
C GLY A 70 -0.28 -5.97 -8.64
N ASP A 71 1.05 -6.15 -8.73
CA ASP A 71 1.72 -7.41 -8.42
C ASP A 71 1.76 -7.71 -6.90
N SER A 72 1.77 -6.67 -6.04
CA SER A 72 1.83 -6.80 -4.58
C SER A 72 0.46 -6.88 -3.90
N TYR A 73 -0.50 -6.06 -4.32
CA TYR A 73 -1.80 -5.88 -3.65
C TYR A 73 -2.99 -6.39 -4.48
N GLY A 74 -2.74 -6.88 -5.69
CA GLY A 74 -3.76 -7.40 -6.60
C GLY A 74 -4.20 -6.37 -7.63
N LYS A 75 -4.20 -6.80 -8.90
CA LYS A 75 -4.45 -5.94 -10.06
C LYS A 75 -5.80 -5.25 -10.03
N THR A 76 -6.86 -5.94 -9.59
CA THR A 76 -8.22 -5.40 -9.57
C THR A 76 -8.36 -4.22 -8.61
N VAL A 77 -7.82 -4.34 -7.39
CA VAL A 77 -7.89 -3.27 -6.38
C VAL A 77 -7.09 -2.06 -6.85
N VAL A 78 -5.91 -2.29 -7.39
CA VAL A 78 -5.01 -1.23 -7.85
C VAL A 78 -5.58 -0.51 -9.07
N ALA A 79 -6.12 -1.25 -10.05
CA ALA A 79 -6.79 -0.67 -11.21
C ALA A 79 -7.90 0.30 -10.77
N ARG A 80 -8.77 -0.13 -9.83
CA ARG A 80 -9.84 0.72 -9.31
C ARG A 80 -9.35 2.05 -8.72
N VAL A 81 -8.24 2.03 -7.97
CA VAL A 81 -7.66 3.24 -7.39
C VAL A 81 -7.04 4.14 -8.47
N MET A 82 -6.34 3.55 -9.44
CA MET A 82 -5.72 4.31 -10.53
C MET A 82 -6.75 4.91 -11.48
N ASP A 83 -7.86 4.21 -11.72
CA ASP A 83 -9.00 4.69 -12.50
C ASP A 83 -9.67 5.87 -11.80
N ALA A 84 -9.95 5.76 -10.49
CA ALA A 84 -10.52 6.85 -9.71
C ALA A 84 -9.62 8.10 -9.71
N ARG A 85 -8.30 7.92 -9.61
CA ARG A 85 -7.33 9.02 -9.76
C ARG A 85 -7.38 9.64 -11.16
N THR A 86 -7.46 8.81 -12.19
CA THR A 86 -7.53 9.26 -13.60
C THR A 86 -8.81 10.05 -13.86
N GLU A 87 -9.94 9.60 -13.33
CA GLU A 87 -11.22 10.29 -13.41
C GLU A 87 -11.16 11.65 -12.71
N GLN A 88 -10.58 11.73 -11.50
CA GLN A 88 -10.39 12.99 -10.79
C GLN A 88 -9.54 13.99 -11.59
N VAL A 89 -8.42 13.54 -12.16
CA VAL A 89 -7.54 14.40 -12.99
C VAL A 89 -8.25 14.84 -14.27
N SER A 90 -9.01 13.94 -14.90
CA SER A 90 -9.75 14.21 -16.14
C SER A 90 -10.89 15.20 -15.90
N GLY A 91 -11.64 15.04 -14.82
CA GLY A 91 -12.70 15.95 -14.39
C GLY A 91 -12.16 17.34 -14.03
N ALA A 92 -11.03 17.41 -13.32
CA ALA A 92 -10.36 18.67 -13.05
C ALA A 92 -9.88 19.38 -14.31
N ARG A 93 -9.34 18.64 -15.28
CA ARG A 93 -8.95 19.21 -16.58
C ARG A 93 -10.17 19.75 -17.34
N ALA A 94 -11.24 18.97 -17.41
CA ALA A 94 -12.46 19.34 -18.11
C ALA A 94 -13.13 20.60 -17.52
N SER A 95 -13.01 20.78 -16.20
CA SER A 95 -13.53 21.94 -15.46
C SER A 95 -12.53 23.09 -15.32
N GLN A 96 -11.37 23.03 -16.00
CA GLN A 96 -10.29 24.03 -15.93
C GLN A 96 -9.76 24.29 -14.50
N LYS A 97 -9.82 23.26 -13.64
CA LYS A 97 -9.32 23.25 -12.25
C LYS A 97 -8.05 22.43 -12.08
N LEU A 98 -7.38 22.11 -13.19
CA LEU A 98 -6.10 21.39 -13.18
C LEU A 98 -4.99 22.38 -13.52
N PHE A 99 -3.92 22.39 -12.73
CA PHE A 99 -2.82 23.33 -12.85
C PHE A 99 -1.47 22.61 -12.73
N VAL A 100 -0.41 23.25 -13.22
CA VAL A 100 0.98 22.88 -12.98
C VAL A 100 1.65 24.01 -12.20
N THR A 101 2.28 23.69 -11.07
CA THR A 101 3.02 24.63 -10.24
C THR A 101 4.48 24.18 -10.13
N PRO A 102 5.48 25.08 -10.23
CA PRO A 102 6.89 24.73 -10.03
C PRO A 102 7.11 24.01 -8.69
N MET A 103 8.02 23.02 -8.67
CA MET A 103 8.36 22.17 -7.50
C MET A 103 7.23 21.27 -6.96
N VAL A 104 5.97 21.52 -7.30
CA VAL A 104 4.80 20.71 -6.90
C VAL A 104 4.35 19.78 -8.03
N GLY A 105 4.47 20.24 -9.28
CA GLY A 105 3.95 19.53 -10.44
C GLY A 105 2.44 19.73 -10.61
N LEU A 106 1.74 18.65 -10.94
CA LEU A 106 0.31 18.66 -11.24
C LEU A 106 -0.53 18.83 -9.95
N THR A 107 -1.41 19.82 -9.92
CA THR A 107 -2.21 20.15 -8.73
C THR A 107 -3.63 20.59 -9.10
N LEU A 108 -4.56 20.42 -8.16
CA LEU A 108 -5.93 20.91 -8.24
C LEU A 108 -6.11 22.27 -7.54
N THR A 109 -5.04 22.78 -6.93
CA THR A 109 -5.06 24.04 -6.18
C THR A 109 -4.46 25.15 -7.03
N ASN A 110 -5.20 26.24 -7.20
CA ASN A 110 -4.67 27.43 -7.87
C ASN A 110 -3.73 28.19 -6.93
N SER A 111 -2.48 28.39 -7.35
CA SER A 111 -1.48 29.18 -6.63
C SER A 111 -1.00 30.33 -7.50
N ALA A 112 -0.35 31.35 -6.92
CA ALA A 112 0.12 32.51 -7.67
C ALA A 112 1.10 32.15 -8.82
N ALA A 113 1.83 31.04 -8.68
CA ALA A 113 2.78 30.53 -9.68
C ALA A 113 2.20 29.39 -10.54
N ALA A 114 0.88 29.14 -10.47
CA ALA A 114 0.24 28.04 -11.16
C ALA A 114 -0.10 28.40 -12.61
N THR A 115 0.24 27.50 -13.54
CA THR A 115 -0.20 27.57 -14.94
C THR A 115 -1.35 26.59 -15.15
N ALA A 116 -2.48 27.08 -15.69
CA ALA A 116 -3.63 26.22 -15.98
C ALA A 116 -3.30 25.18 -17.07
N VAL A 117 -3.75 23.95 -16.85
CA VAL A 117 -3.65 22.88 -17.85
C VAL A 117 -4.80 23.05 -18.85
N PRO A 118 -4.50 23.13 -20.17
CA PRO A 118 -5.53 23.25 -21.18
C PRO A 118 -6.53 22.09 -21.17
N LYS A 119 -7.75 22.35 -21.62
CA LYS A 119 -8.76 21.32 -21.85
C LYS A 119 -8.22 20.29 -22.86
N ASN A 120 -8.51 19.02 -22.65
CA ASN A 120 -8.22 18.01 -23.66
C ASN A 120 -9.16 18.19 -24.87
N THR A 121 -8.58 18.40 -26.06
CA THR A 121 -9.31 18.50 -27.33
C THR A 121 -9.09 17.28 -28.24
N TYR A 122 -8.30 16.29 -27.80
CA TYR A 122 -8.05 15.06 -28.52
C TYR A 122 -8.90 13.93 -27.92
N PHE A 123 -9.79 13.35 -28.72
CA PHE A 123 -10.75 12.33 -28.31
C PHE A 123 -10.49 10.95 -28.93
N GLY A 124 -9.42 10.79 -29.72
CA GLY A 124 -9.17 9.59 -30.53
C GLY A 124 -10.20 9.43 -31.67
N GLU A 125 -9.82 8.67 -32.70
CA GLU A 125 -10.80 8.02 -33.60
C GLU A 125 -10.99 6.57 -33.16
#